data_AF-A0A7W8UGG5-F1
#
_entry.id   AF-A0A7W8UGG5-F1
#
_cell.length_a   1.000
_cell.length_b   1.000
_cell.length_c   1.000
_cell.angle_alpha   90.00
_cell.angle_beta   90.00
_cell.angle_gamma   90.00
#
_symmetry.space_group_name_H-M   'P 1'
#
loop_
_entity.id
_entity.type
_entity.pdbx_description
1 polymer ?
#
loop_
_entity_poly.entity_id
_entity_poly.type
_entity_poly.pdbx_seq_one_letter_code
_entity_poly.pdbx_strand_id
1 'polypeptide(L)'
;MLPDTTGFWTPVALSADLPAGTVMPARTPAGSIALWRSDSGRTAASADRCPHRGMRLSHGFVRGEALSCIYHGWSYAQAGNCLRIPAHPGLAPPETIRVATQRVEETDGLIWVAVGEPTGHPPRMEGLVPLRSLMAHASVSALEIAAGATADPVGIVWKIEPSQTIRLLLALQEDDQTLIHVMLSDKCSPAQRIAASRAAESLRRAAEALQAKGIAP
;
A
#
# COMPACT_ATOMS: atom_id res chain seq x y z
N MET A 1 -15.00 1.66 -13.79
CA MET A 1 -14.14 2.65 -13.10
C MET A 1 -14.78 2.91 -11.76
N LEU A 2 -14.22 2.37 -10.68
CA LEU A 2 -14.70 2.79 -9.35
C LEU A 2 -14.47 4.29 -9.24
N PRO A 3 -15.43 5.05 -8.73
CA PRO A 3 -15.18 6.45 -8.44
C PRO A 3 -14.08 6.51 -7.38
N ASP A 4 -12.99 7.21 -7.69
CA ASP A 4 -11.88 7.53 -6.78
C ASP A 4 -12.44 8.33 -5.58
N THR A 5 -12.83 7.63 -4.52
CA THR A 5 -13.72 8.19 -3.49
C THR A 5 -13.17 8.08 -2.07
N THR A 6 -11.90 7.67 -1.91
CA THR A 6 -11.12 7.95 -0.69
C THR A 6 -10.54 9.37 -0.66
N GLY A 7 -10.80 10.19 -1.69
CA GLY A 7 -10.29 11.56 -1.76
C GLY A 7 -8.76 11.58 -1.84
N PHE A 8 -8.22 10.95 -2.89
CA PHE A 8 -6.79 10.84 -3.20
C PHE A 8 -5.97 9.87 -2.35
N TRP A 9 -6.51 9.21 -1.33
CA TRP A 9 -5.73 8.31 -0.45
C TRP A 9 -5.83 6.83 -0.86
N THR A 10 -4.70 6.23 -1.24
CA THR A 10 -4.61 4.78 -1.51
C THR A 10 -4.05 4.05 -0.29
N PRO A 11 -4.70 3.03 0.27
CA PRO A 11 -4.09 2.15 1.25
C PRO A 11 -3.11 1.23 0.51
N VAL A 12 -1.82 1.28 0.88
CA VAL A 12 -0.75 0.60 0.12
C VAL A 12 -0.12 -0.57 0.86
N ALA A 13 -0.21 -0.59 2.20
CA ALA A 13 0.40 -1.60 3.05
C ALA A 13 -0.22 -1.58 4.46
N LEU A 14 -0.03 -2.67 5.20
CA LEU A 14 -0.23 -2.64 6.65
C LEU A 14 1.01 -2.05 7.32
N SER A 15 0.81 -1.31 8.41
CA SER A 15 1.89 -0.78 9.26
C SER A 15 2.87 -1.84 9.73
N ALA A 16 2.38 -3.06 9.96
CA ALA A 16 3.17 -4.20 10.43
C ALA A 16 4.05 -4.82 9.33
N ASP A 17 3.69 -4.62 8.05
CA ASP A 17 4.45 -5.16 6.90
C ASP A 17 5.73 -4.35 6.63
N LEU A 18 5.86 -3.15 7.22
CA LEU A 18 7.00 -2.24 7.07
C LEU A 18 7.69 -1.94 8.41
N PRO A 19 8.48 -2.85 8.99
CA PRO A 19 9.25 -2.57 10.21
C PRO A 19 10.18 -1.36 10.07
N ALA A 20 10.58 -0.77 11.19
CA ALA A 20 11.57 0.33 11.20
C ALA A 20 12.89 -0.12 10.54
N GLY A 21 13.51 0.79 9.78
CA GLY A 21 14.75 0.50 9.05
C GLY A 21 14.56 -0.35 7.79
N THR A 22 13.34 -0.53 7.30
CA THR A 22 13.05 -1.34 6.11
C THR A 22 12.46 -0.53 4.97
N VAL A 23 12.54 -1.10 3.76
CA VAL A 23 11.92 -0.59 2.54
C VAL A 23 11.25 -1.75 1.82
N MET A 24 10.10 -1.49 1.20
CA MET A 24 9.38 -2.45 0.39
C MET A 24 8.81 -1.78 -0.87
N PRO A 25 8.56 -2.54 -1.95
CA PRO A 25 7.80 -2.03 -3.08
C PRO A 25 6.34 -1.87 -2.70
N ALA A 26 5.73 -0.77 -3.15
CA ALA A 26 4.31 -0.56 -3.11
C ALA A 26 3.88 0.23 -4.35
N ARG A 27 2.58 0.47 -4.51
CA ARG A 27 2.05 1.15 -5.69
C ARG A 27 0.86 2.03 -5.33
N THR A 28 0.76 3.14 -6.05
CA THR A 28 -0.41 4.00 -6.09
C THR A 28 -0.88 4.12 -7.55
N PRO A 29 -2.07 4.67 -7.81
CA PRO A 29 -2.48 5.08 -9.16
C PRO A 29 -1.47 5.98 -9.89
N ALA A 30 -0.63 6.74 -9.18
CA ALA A 30 0.43 7.56 -9.78
C ALA A 30 1.68 6.78 -10.21
N GLY A 31 1.82 5.51 -9.79
CA GLY A 31 2.92 4.64 -10.16
C GLY A 31 3.55 3.86 -8.99
N SER A 32 4.66 3.20 -9.30
CA SER A 32 5.44 2.41 -8.33
C SER A 32 6.17 3.31 -7.33
N ILE A 33 6.12 2.94 -6.06
CA ILE A 33 6.80 3.63 -4.96
C ILE A 33 7.71 2.70 -4.18
N ALA A 34 8.80 3.26 -3.67
CA ALA A 34 9.55 2.71 -2.56
C ALA A 34 8.93 3.25 -1.26
N LEU A 35 8.23 2.36 -0.55
CA LEU A 35 7.68 2.66 0.77
C LEU A 35 8.71 2.25 1.82
N TRP A 36 9.14 3.18 2.67
CA TRP A 36 10.21 2.92 3.62
C TRP A 36 9.94 3.58 4.97
N ARG A 37 10.52 3.00 6.02
CA ARG A 37 10.42 3.51 7.38
C ARG A 37 11.81 3.74 7.93
N SER A 38 12.07 4.95 8.40
CA SER A 38 13.34 5.29 9.04
C SER A 38 13.54 4.51 10.35
N ASP A 39 14.76 4.55 10.89
CA ASP A 39 15.06 3.91 12.17
C ASP A 39 14.28 4.56 13.33
N SER A 40 13.96 5.86 13.24
CA SER A 40 13.05 6.53 14.19
C SER A 40 11.57 6.21 14.01
N GLY A 41 11.22 5.36 13.03
CA GLY A 41 9.84 4.92 12.79
C GLY A 41 9.03 5.83 11.87
N ARG A 42 9.63 6.84 11.24
CA ARG A 42 8.93 7.73 10.31
C ARG A 42 8.79 7.08 8.93
N THR A 43 7.55 6.94 8.47
CA THR A 43 7.22 6.33 7.17
C THR A 43 7.26 7.37 6.05
N ALA A 44 7.79 6.99 4.88
CA ALA A 44 7.86 7.84 3.68
C ALA A 44 7.63 7.02 2.40
N ALA A 45 7.10 7.69 1.37
CA ALA A 45 6.87 7.13 0.04
C ALA A 45 7.64 7.94 -1.00
N SER A 46 8.60 7.31 -1.66
CA SER A 46 9.39 7.89 -2.73
C SER A 46 9.07 7.19 -4.04
N ALA A 47 9.15 7.88 -5.19
CA ALA A 47 9.06 7.22 -6.49
C ALA A 47 10.08 6.08 -6.57
N ASP A 48 9.68 4.92 -7.09
CA ASP A 48 10.54 3.72 -7.11
C ASP A 48 11.60 3.77 -8.24
N ARG A 49 12.28 4.92 -8.38
CA ARG A 49 13.24 5.16 -9.45
C ARG A 49 14.29 6.16 -9.00
N CYS A 50 15.51 5.67 -8.84
CA CYS A 50 16.66 6.50 -8.50
C CYS A 50 16.98 7.51 -9.62
N PRO A 51 17.04 8.83 -9.35
CA PRO A 51 17.31 9.85 -10.38
C PRO A 51 18.69 9.72 -11.03
N HIS A 52 19.63 9.00 -10.43
CA HIS A 52 20.96 8.78 -11.01
C HIS A 52 20.90 7.90 -12.27
N ARG A 53 20.41 6.66 -12.16
CA ARG A 53 20.40 5.66 -13.26
C ARG A 53 19.16 4.76 -13.29
N GLY A 54 18.09 5.15 -12.61
CA GLY A 54 16.80 4.48 -12.70
C GLY A 54 16.65 3.17 -11.91
N MET A 55 17.62 2.78 -11.08
CA MET A 55 17.47 1.61 -10.21
C MET A 55 16.27 1.79 -9.27
N ARG A 56 15.51 0.72 -9.05
CA ARG A 56 14.42 0.69 -8.07
C ARG A 56 14.96 0.96 -6.67
N LEU A 57 14.38 1.95 -6.00
CA LEU A 57 14.74 2.32 -4.64
C LEU A 57 14.14 1.37 -3.61
N SER A 58 13.06 0.65 -3.97
CA SER A 58 12.44 -0.40 -3.18
C SER A 58 13.38 -1.59 -2.92
N HIS A 59 14.41 -1.77 -3.77
CA HIS A 59 15.48 -2.74 -3.59
C HIS A 59 16.67 -2.17 -2.79
N GLY A 60 16.55 -0.94 -2.30
CA GLY A 60 17.56 -0.26 -1.51
C GLY A 60 17.61 -0.74 -0.06
N PHE A 61 18.16 0.11 0.80
CA PHE A 61 18.18 -0.12 2.24
C PHE A 61 18.08 1.22 2.97
N VAL A 62 17.46 1.20 4.14
CA VAL A 62 17.39 2.36 5.02
C VAL A 62 18.65 2.44 5.87
N ARG A 63 19.15 3.65 6.11
CA ARG A 63 20.21 3.93 7.09
C ARG A 63 19.84 5.17 7.89
N GLY A 64 19.47 5.00 9.15
CA GLY A 64 18.97 6.11 9.96
C GLY A 64 17.72 6.72 9.34
N GLU A 65 17.85 7.95 8.89
CA GLU A 65 16.75 8.77 8.34
C GLU A 65 16.74 8.88 6.81
N ALA A 66 17.45 7.97 6.11
CA ALA A 66 17.61 8.04 4.67
C ALA A 66 17.42 6.70 3.98
N LEU A 67 16.79 6.73 2.80
CA LEU A 67 16.73 5.62 1.87
C LEU A 67 17.94 5.66 0.93
N SER A 68 18.71 4.57 0.87
CA SER A 68 19.90 4.47 0.03
C SER A 68 19.67 3.50 -1.12
N CYS A 69 20.01 3.95 -2.33
CA CYS A 69 19.94 3.13 -3.53
C CYS A 69 21.00 2.02 -3.50
N ILE A 70 20.60 0.77 -3.74
CA ILE A 70 21.53 -0.37 -3.78
C ILE A 70 22.60 -0.27 -4.88
N TYR A 71 22.36 0.51 -5.94
CA TYR A 71 23.27 0.55 -7.08
C TYR A 71 24.57 1.31 -6.77
N HIS A 72 24.48 2.58 -6.39
CA HIS A 72 25.65 3.43 -6.13
C HIS A 72 25.63 4.08 -4.74
N GLY A 73 24.70 3.67 -3.88
CA GLY A 73 24.59 4.16 -2.50
C GLY A 73 24.15 5.61 -2.37
N TRP A 74 23.58 6.24 -3.41
CA TRP A 74 23.00 7.57 -3.28
C TRP A 74 21.88 7.51 -2.24
N SER A 75 21.94 8.38 -1.24
CA SER A 75 21.00 8.41 -0.12
C SER A 75 20.06 9.60 -0.26
N TYR A 76 18.77 9.40 0.04
CA TYR A 76 17.73 10.41 -0.07
C TYR A 76 17.00 10.57 1.26
N ALA A 77 16.69 11.82 1.63
CA ALA A 77 15.84 12.10 2.79
C ALA A 77 14.37 11.81 2.48
N GLN A 78 13.51 11.92 3.51
CA GLN A 78 12.06 11.80 3.37
C GLN A 78 11.44 12.83 2.41
N ALA A 79 11.99 14.05 2.37
CA ALA A 79 11.60 15.08 1.42
C ALA A 79 12.20 14.87 0.00
N GLY A 80 12.89 13.76 -0.21
CA GLY A 80 13.44 13.32 -1.49
C GLY A 80 14.78 13.95 -1.87
N ASN A 81 15.30 14.93 -1.14
CA ASN A 81 16.61 15.53 -1.43
C ASN A 81 17.74 14.52 -1.24
N CYS A 82 18.70 14.52 -2.17
CA CYS A 82 19.91 13.71 -2.05
C CYS A 82 20.78 14.23 -0.89
N LEU A 83 21.09 13.35 0.05
CA LEU A 83 21.89 13.65 1.23
C LEU A 83 23.36 13.29 1.02
N ARG A 84 23.64 12.26 0.23
CA ARG A 84 24.98 11.69 0.11
C ARG A 84 25.20 11.02 -1.23
N ILE A 85 26.36 11.30 -1.83
CA ILE A 85 26.89 10.59 -3.00
C ILE A 85 28.21 9.93 -2.57
N PRO A 86 28.25 8.60 -2.34
CA PRO A 86 29.43 7.94 -1.75
C PRO A 86 30.74 8.14 -2.51
N ALA A 87 30.68 8.23 -3.85
CA ALA A 87 31.86 8.48 -4.69
C ALA A 87 32.47 9.89 -4.51
N HIS A 88 31.71 10.83 -3.94
CA HIS A 88 32.13 12.21 -3.70
C HIS A 88 31.83 12.60 -2.24
N PRO A 89 32.56 12.05 -1.26
CA PRO A 89 32.19 12.17 0.16
C PRO A 89 32.27 13.59 0.72
N GLY A 90 33.08 14.48 0.13
CA GLY A 90 33.17 15.89 0.51
C GLY A 90 32.21 16.82 -0.25
N LEU A 91 31.45 16.29 -1.21
CA LEU A 91 30.49 17.06 -1.99
C LEU A 91 29.17 17.14 -1.24
N ALA A 92 28.67 18.37 -1.01
CA ALA A 92 27.26 18.59 -0.72
C ALA A 92 26.45 18.39 -2.01
N PRO A 93 25.56 17.38 -2.11
CA PRO A 93 24.78 17.16 -3.33
C PRO A 93 23.93 18.40 -3.68
N PRO A 94 23.84 18.78 -4.96
CA PRO A 94 22.97 19.87 -5.39
C PRO A 94 21.51 19.63 -5.00
N GLU A 95 20.79 20.68 -4.59
CA GLU A 95 19.37 20.60 -4.21
C GLU A 95 18.45 20.12 -5.33
N THR A 96 18.89 20.25 -6.58
CA THR A 96 18.17 19.78 -7.77
C THR A 96 18.14 18.26 -7.88
N ILE A 97 19.03 17.54 -7.18
CA ILE A 97 19.03 16.08 -7.15
C ILE A 97 18.01 15.60 -6.13
N ARG A 98 16.81 15.26 -6.62
CA ARG A 98 15.71 14.81 -5.78
C ARG A 98 15.02 13.58 -6.37
N VAL A 99 14.55 12.70 -5.49
CA VAL A 99 13.51 11.73 -5.83
C VAL A 99 12.14 12.36 -5.56
N ALA A 100 11.16 12.10 -6.43
CA ALA A 100 9.79 12.52 -6.18
C ALA A 100 9.21 11.78 -4.96
N THR A 101 8.34 12.43 -4.19
CA THR A 101 7.77 11.90 -2.97
C THR A 101 6.26 12.11 -2.93
N GLN A 102 5.54 11.22 -2.25
CA GLN A 102 4.10 11.34 -2.04
C GLN A 102 3.80 11.50 -0.55
N ARG A 103 2.69 12.17 -0.20
CA ARG A 103 2.27 12.30 1.20
C ARG A 103 1.88 10.94 1.74
N VAL A 104 2.28 10.68 2.98
CA VAL A 104 2.00 9.44 3.70
C VAL A 104 1.30 9.78 5.01
N GLU A 105 0.24 9.04 5.32
CA GLU A 105 -0.38 9.05 6.64
C GLU A 105 -0.56 7.61 7.12
N GLU A 106 -0.27 7.39 8.40
CA GLU A 106 -0.36 6.07 9.02
C GLU A 106 -1.43 6.10 10.10
N THR A 107 -2.53 5.37 9.87
CA THR A 107 -3.69 5.33 10.79
C THR A 107 -4.34 3.97 10.74
N ASP A 108 -4.90 3.54 11.87
CA ASP A 108 -5.68 2.30 12.01
C ASP A 108 -4.93 1.04 11.50
N GLY A 109 -3.60 1.04 11.65
CA GLY A 109 -2.71 -0.05 11.23
C GLY A 109 -2.48 -0.13 9.71
N LEU A 110 -2.88 0.89 8.96
CA LEU A 110 -2.71 1.03 7.51
C LEU A 110 -1.77 2.17 7.18
N ILE A 111 -1.01 1.98 6.12
CA ILE A 111 -0.21 3.03 5.50
C ILE A 111 -0.98 3.54 4.28
N TRP A 112 -1.35 4.82 4.32
CA TRP A 112 -2.07 5.52 3.26
C TRP A 112 -1.10 6.44 2.51
N VAL A 113 -1.22 6.45 1.18
CA VAL A 113 -0.41 7.34 0.32
C VAL A 113 -1.34 8.17 -0.55
N ALA A 114 -1.13 9.49 -0.55
CA ALA A 114 -1.92 10.40 -1.36
C ALA A 114 -1.45 10.40 -2.83
N VAL A 115 -2.40 10.45 -3.75
CA VAL A 115 -2.22 10.65 -5.18
C VAL A 115 -2.53 12.12 -5.48
N GLY A 116 -1.51 12.93 -5.75
CA GLY A 116 -1.68 14.38 -5.89
C GLY A 116 -1.69 15.10 -4.53
N GLU A 117 -2.31 16.29 -4.48
CA GLU A 117 -2.39 17.09 -3.25
C GLU A 117 -3.67 16.74 -2.48
N PRO A 118 -3.58 16.09 -1.31
CA PRO A 118 -4.75 15.72 -0.54
C PRO A 118 -5.40 16.96 0.09
N THR A 119 -6.73 17.03 0.09
CA THR A 119 -7.51 18.09 0.75
C THR A 119 -7.89 17.78 2.20
N GLY A 120 -7.56 16.57 2.68
CA GLY A 120 -7.86 16.11 4.03
C GLY A 120 -7.10 14.84 4.39
N HIS A 121 -7.43 14.26 5.55
CA HIS A 121 -6.86 13.02 6.08
C HIS A 121 -7.46 11.78 5.40
N PRO A 122 -6.78 10.62 5.43
CA PRO A 122 -7.36 9.37 4.96
C PRO A 122 -8.57 8.95 5.81
N PRO A 123 -9.45 8.08 5.28
CA PRO A 123 -10.59 7.56 6.02
C PRO A 123 -10.18 6.87 7.32
N ARG A 124 -10.94 7.09 8.40
CA ARG A 124 -10.75 6.41 9.69
C ARG A 124 -11.46 5.05 9.70
N MET A 125 -10.78 4.03 10.19
CA MET A 125 -11.31 2.65 10.30
C MET A 125 -11.75 2.33 11.73
N GLU A 126 -12.61 3.16 12.30
CA GLU A 126 -13.01 3.06 13.72
C GLU A 126 -13.49 1.66 14.11
N GLY A 127 -12.90 1.11 15.18
CA GLY A 127 -13.23 -0.22 15.70
C GLY A 127 -12.79 -1.39 14.80
N LEU A 128 -12.07 -1.12 13.71
CA LEU A 128 -11.48 -2.13 12.83
C LEU A 128 -9.97 -2.21 13.01
N VAL A 129 -9.43 -3.41 12.85
CA VAL A 129 -8.00 -3.68 12.84
C VAL A 129 -7.63 -4.50 11.61
N PRO A 130 -6.42 -4.32 11.06
CA PRO A 130 -5.96 -5.11 9.93
C PRO A 130 -5.70 -6.55 10.33
N LEU A 131 -6.08 -7.48 9.45
CA LEU A 131 -5.76 -8.90 9.55
C LEU A 131 -4.53 -9.27 8.73
N ARG A 132 -4.58 -8.92 7.44
CA ARG A 132 -3.61 -9.27 6.41
C ARG A 132 -3.92 -8.55 5.11
N SER A 133 -2.94 -8.56 4.22
CA SER A 133 -3.10 -8.19 2.82
C SER A 133 -3.13 -9.42 1.92
N LEU A 134 -3.81 -9.33 0.78
CA LEU A 134 -3.87 -10.36 -0.27
C LEU A 134 -3.78 -9.67 -1.64
N MET A 135 -3.00 -10.24 -2.56
CA MET A 135 -3.01 -9.82 -3.96
C MET A 135 -3.96 -10.73 -4.74
N ALA A 136 -4.97 -10.16 -5.39
CA ALA A 136 -5.84 -10.87 -6.31
C ALA A 136 -5.48 -10.52 -7.76
N HIS A 137 -5.38 -11.54 -8.63
CA HIS A 137 -5.31 -11.35 -10.09
C HIS A 137 -6.72 -11.23 -10.66
N ALA A 138 -7.45 -10.21 -10.20
CA ALA A 138 -8.84 -9.99 -10.53
C ALA A 138 -9.18 -8.50 -10.44
N SER A 139 -10.06 -8.05 -11.35
CA SER A 139 -10.62 -6.71 -11.29
C SER A 139 -11.51 -6.53 -10.06
N VAL A 140 -11.79 -5.29 -9.67
CA VAL A 140 -12.72 -5.05 -8.56
C VAL A 140 -14.12 -5.55 -8.89
N SER A 141 -14.56 -5.46 -10.15
CA SER A 141 -15.83 -6.03 -10.59
C SER A 141 -15.91 -7.53 -10.29
N ALA A 142 -14.82 -8.27 -10.53
CA ALA A 142 -14.76 -9.70 -10.20
C ALA A 142 -14.85 -9.96 -8.68
N LEU A 143 -14.21 -9.10 -7.87
CA LEU A 143 -14.30 -9.17 -6.40
C LEU A 143 -15.70 -8.86 -5.88
N GLU A 144 -16.39 -7.87 -6.46
CA GLU A 144 -17.77 -7.52 -6.11
C GLU A 144 -18.73 -8.68 -6.42
N ILE A 145 -18.60 -9.29 -7.60
CA ILE A 145 -19.39 -10.46 -8.01
C ILE A 145 -19.11 -11.64 -7.06
N ALA A 146 -17.84 -11.92 -6.77
CA ALA A 146 -17.46 -13.00 -5.86
C ALA A 146 -17.96 -12.78 -4.42
N ALA A 147 -17.99 -11.52 -3.96
CA ALA A 147 -18.49 -11.17 -2.64
C ALA A 147 -20.02 -11.13 -2.57
N GLY A 148 -20.70 -10.99 -3.71
CA GLY A 148 -22.12 -10.68 -3.77
C GLY A 148 -22.43 -9.30 -3.17
N ALA A 149 -21.49 -8.37 -3.24
CA ALA A 149 -21.58 -7.05 -2.62
C ALA A 149 -20.86 -5.99 -3.48
N THR A 150 -21.44 -4.80 -3.57
CA THR A 150 -20.83 -3.67 -4.29
C THR A 150 -19.86 -2.92 -3.38
N ALA A 151 -18.75 -2.45 -3.93
CA ALA A 151 -17.81 -1.60 -3.24
C ALA A 151 -18.43 -0.21 -3.01
N ASP A 152 -18.31 0.27 -1.78
CA ASP A 152 -18.47 1.68 -1.47
C ASP A 152 -17.13 2.42 -1.69
N PRO A 153 -17.05 3.74 -1.41
CA PRO A 153 -15.83 4.50 -1.58
C PRO A 153 -14.54 4.01 -0.96
N VAL A 154 -14.66 3.23 0.11
CA VAL A 154 -13.55 2.77 0.93
C VAL A 154 -13.29 1.27 0.68
N GLY A 155 -14.21 0.57 0.01
CA GLY A 155 -14.06 -0.81 -0.43
C GLY A 155 -15.34 -1.62 -0.21
N ILE A 156 -15.23 -2.93 0.02
CA ILE A 156 -16.41 -3.80 0.19
C ILE A 156 -16.67 -4.06 1.69
N VAL A 157 -17.91 -3.86 2.13
CA VAL A 157 -18.39 -4.39 3.42
C VAL A 157 -18.98 -5.77 3.14
N TRP A 158 -18.31 -6.83 3.61
CA TRP A 158 -18.68 -8.20 3.28
C TRP A 158 -19.08 -8.98 4.52
N LYS A 159 -20.27 -9.59 4.46
CA LYS A 159 -20.82 -10.41 5.54
C LYS A 159 -20.48 -11.87 5.27
N ILE A 160 -19.47 -12.40 5.96
CA ILE A 160 -19.00 -13.79 5.76
C ILE A 160 -19.87 -14.80 6.50
N GLU A 161 -20.48 -14.40 7.61
CA GLU A 161 -21.42 -15.18 8.43
C GLU A 161 -22.46 -14.24 9.06
N PRO A 162 -23.62 -14.74 9.56
CA PRO A 162 -24.64 -13.90 10.19
C PRO A 162 -24.09 -12.96 11.28
N SER A 163 -23.07 -13.40 12.00
CA SER A 163 -22.42 -12.72 13.12
C SER A 163 -21.06 -12.09 12.79
N GLN A 164 -20.58 -12.16 11.54
CA GLN A 164 -19.26 -11.65 11.19
C GLN A 164 -19.27 -10.86 9.87
N THR A 165 -18.94 -9.58 10.01
CA THR A 165 -18.73 -8.66 8.90
C THR A 165 -17.25 -8.29 8.86
N ILE A 166 -16.68 -8.30 7.66
CA ILE A 166 -15.31 -7.82 7.39
C ILE A 166 -15.37 -6.69 6.36
N ARG A 167 -14.33 -5.87 6.36
CA ARG A 167 -14.15 -4.77 5.42
C ARG A 167 -12.93 -5.09 4.55
N LEU A 168 -13.11 -5.02 3.23
CA LEU A 168 -12.07 -5.24 2.24
C LEU A 168 -11.73 -3.90 1.61
N LEU A 169 -10.59 -3.32 1.96
CA LEU A 169 -10.10 -2.13 1.27
C LEU A 169 -9.40 -2.57 -0.01
N LEU A 170 -9.73 -1.94 -1.13
CA LEU A 170 -9.27 -2.35 -2.45
C LEU A 170 -8.37 -1.27 -3.04
N ALA A 171 -7.16 -1.64 -3.44
CA ALA A 171 -6.21 -0.78 -4.12
C ALA A 171 -5.82 -1.39 -5.46
N LEU A 172 -6.25 -0.74 -6.55
CA LEU A 172 -5.97 -1.17 -7.93
C LEU A 172 -4.46 -1.17 -8.21
N GLN A 173 -4.02 -2.21 -8.91
CA GLN A 173 -2.64 -2.40 -9.35
C GLN A 173 -2.58 -2.45 -10.90
N GLU A 174 -1.44 -2.83 -11.46
CA GLU A 174 -1.33 -3.08 -12.91
C GLU A 174 -1.93 -4.44 -13.29
N ASP A 175 -2.20 -4.65 -14.59
CA ASP A 175 -2.56 -5.95 -15.17
C ASP A 175 -3.75 -6.66 -14.48
N ASP A 176 -4.81 -5.90 -14.20
CA ASP A 176 -6.03 -6.38 -13.52
C ASP A 176 -5.76 -7.02 -12.15
N GLN A 177 -4.69 -6.61 -11.47
CA GLN A 177 -4.45 -6.99 -10.10
C GLN A 177 -5.11 -6.00 -9.12
N THR A 178 -5.60 -6.52 -8.00
CA THR A 178 -6.15 -5.73 -6.90
C THR A 178 -5.50 -6.16 -5.58
N LEU A 179 -4.89 -5.22 -4.88
CA LEU A 179 -4.44 -5.40 -3.52
C LEU A 179 -5.64 -5.26 -2.58
N ILE A 180 -5.82 -6.23 -1.69
CA ILE A 180 -6.92 -6.30 -0.74
C ILE A 180 -6.34 -6.23 0.67
N HIS A 181 -6.73 -5.21 1.44
CA HIS A 181 -6.50 -5.18 2.89
C HIS A 181 -7.74 -5.66 3.61
N VAL A 182 -7.60 -6.74 4.37
CA VAL A 182 -8.69 -7.35 5.14
C VAL A 182 -8.71 -6.72 6.52
N MET A 183 -9.79 -6.00 6.82
CA MET A 183 -10.07 -5.35 8.08
C MET A 183 -11.24 -6.04 8.79
N LEU A 184 -11.20 -6.14 10.10
CA LEU A 184 -12.27 -6.74 10.91
C LEU A 184 -12.38 -6.04 12.27
N SER A 185 -13.46 -6.30 13.02
CA SER A 185 -13.61 -5.74 14.35
C SER A 185 -12.45 -6.12 15.28
N ASP A 186 -11.97 -5.14 16.04
CA ASP A 186 -11.00 -5.33 17.14
C ASP A 186 -11.45 -6.37 18.18
N LYS A 187 -12.77 -6.57 18.33
CA LYS A 187 -13.40 -7.54 19.24
C LYS A 187 -13.43 -8.98 18.74
N CYS A 188 -12.97 -9.27 17.53
CA CYS A 188 -13.00 -10.65 17.03
C CYS A 188 -12.01 -11.56 17.78
N SER A 189 -12.52 -12.72 18.18
CA SER A 189 -11.74 -13.82 18.74
C SER A 189 -10.71 -14.39 17.74
N PRO A 190 -9.70 -15.13 18.22
CA PRO A 190 -8.75 -15.84 17.33
C PRO A 190 -9.44 -16.75 16.31
N ALA A 191 -10.50 -17.45 16.70
CA ALA A 191 -11.27 -18.32 15.80
C ALA A 191 -11.93 -17.51 14.67
N GLN A 192 -12.56 -16.37 15.00
CA GLN A 192 -13.15 -15.45 14.02
C GLN A 192 -12.10 -14.84 13.08
N ARG A 193 -10.90 -14.54 13.59
CA ARG A 193 -9.78 -14.06 12.75
C ARG A 193 -9.31 -15.11 11.75
N ILE A 194 -9.19 -16.37 12.18
CA ILE A 194 -8.85 -17.50 11.30
C ILE A 194 -9.94 -17.71 10.24
N ALA A 195 -11.21 -17.69 10.64
CA ALA A 195 -12.34 -17.82 9.73
C ALA A 195 -12.34 -16.70 8.67
N ALA A 196 -12.17 -15.44 9.10
CA ALA A 196 -12.04 -14.30 8.20
C ALA A 196 -10.87 -14.42 7.22
N SER A 197 -9.69 -14.86 7.69
CA SER A 197 -8.55 -15.06 6.79
C SER A 197 -8.83 -16.13 5.73
N ARG A 198 -9.52 -17.23 6.10
CA ARG A 198 -9.88 -18.31 5.18
C ARG A 198 -10.95 -17.85 4.19
N ALA A 199 -11.95 -17.11 4.66
CA ALA A 199 -13.01 -16.55 3.81
C ALA A 199 -12.43 -15.58 2.78
N ALA A 200 -11.52 -14.68 3.18
CA ALA A 200 -10.86 -13.76 2.26
C ALA A 200 -10.02 -14.48 1.19
N GLU A 201 -9.33 -15.57 1.55
CA GLU A 201 -8.58 -16.39 0.60
C GLU A 201 -9.51 -17.14 -0.38
N SER A 202 -10.65 -17.66 0.10
CA SER A 202 -11.67 -18.27 -0.76
C SER A 202 -12.29 -17.26 -1.71
N LEU A 203 -12.58 -16.04 -1.23
CA LEU A 203 -13.08 -14.93 -2.06
C LEU A 203 -12.10 -14.58 -3.16
N ARG A 204 -10.81 -14.41 -2.83
CA ARG A 204 -9.74 -14.14 -3.79
C ARG A 204 -9.74 -15.18 -4.92
N ARG A 205 -9.77 -16.46 -4.57
CA ARG A 205 -9.79 -17.57 -5.54
C ARG A 205 -11.04 -17.56 -6.42
N ALA A 206 -12.20 -17.25 -5.85
CA ALA A 206 -13.45 -17.14 -6.59
C ALA A 206 -13.40 -15.98 -7.61
N ALA A 207 -12.89 -14.82 -7.20
CA ALA A 207 -12.72 -13.66 -8.08
C ALA A 207 -11.73 -13.93 -9.22
N GLU A 208 -10.58 -14.55 -8.92
CA GLU A 208 -9.60 -14.95 -9.95
C GLU A 208 -10.21 -15.96 -10.96
N ALA A 209 -11.05 -16.88 -10.49
CA ALA A 209 -11.74 -17.81 -11.37
C ALA A 209 -12.81 -17.15 -12.25
N LEU A 210 -13.46 -16.08 -11.78
CA LEU A 210 -14.38 -15.27 -12.59
C LEU A 210 -13.63 -14.45 -13.64
N GLN A 211 -12.51 -13.84 -13.27
CA GLN A 211 -11.62 -13.10 -14.17
C GLN A 211 -11.13 -14.00 -15.31
N ALA A 212 -10.63 -15.19 -14.97
CA ALA A 212 -10.12 -16.16 -15.95
C ALA A 212 -11.18 -16.65 -16.95
N LYS A 213 -12.47 -16.59 -16.58
CA LYS A 213 -13.60 -16.97 -17.45
C LYS A 213 -14.14 -15.80 -18.28
N GLY A 214 -13.63 -14.58 -18.10
CA GLY A 214 -14.13 -13.37 -18.76
C GLY A 214 -15.55 -12.98 -18.31
N ILE A 215 -15.96 -13.41 -17.12
CA ILE A 215 -17.30 -13.12 -16.57
C ILE A 215 -17.36 -11.72 -15.95
N ALA A 216 -16.22 -11.16 -15.56
CA ALA A 216 -16.08 -9.80 -15.09
C ALA A 216 -15.25 -8.99 -16.11
N PRO A 217 -15.66 -7.75 -16.43
CA PRO A 217 -14.87 -6.84 -17.24
C PRO A 217 -13.63 -6.31 -16.49
#